data_AF-N8WQE9-F1
#
_entry.id   AF-N8WQE9-F1
#
_cell.length_a   1.000
_cell.length_b   1.000
_cell.length_c   1.000
_cell.angle_alpha   90.00
_cell.angle_beta   90.00
_cell.angle_gamma   90.00
#
_symmetry.space_group_name_H-M   'P 1'
#
loop_
_entity.id
_entity.type
_entity.pdbx_description
1 polymer ?
#
loop_
_entity_poly.entity_id
_entity_poly.type
_entity_poly.pdbx_seq_one_letter_code
_entity_poly.pdbx_strand_id
1 'polypeptide(L)'
;MNMPVKYQFFQNPKNRNLTEAELAAFARELDQIKQEVLDDLGQKDAKYIRRIYSSIRYSSFLGRALLFAGWFPPAWLLGTGLLGFAKIMENMELGHNVMHGQYDWMNDPKFNGQTYEWDTVGTSDNWRQTHNYKHHTYTNVKGMDDDVGYGVFRLFPEQRWTKFTLIQPIYIVPFSLLFQWGVAIQNLELGKVIYKRKSMAQFKREWQPAQKKIAKQLFKDYVFFPLIAGPSAIPVFTGNLVANGIRNIWTFSIIFCGHFTKDAEIFPKTVLQDESRGHWYMRQIRGSSNLNGSEAFHILTGHLSHQIEHHLFPDIPARRYRQIAPKVEAVCKKYGLNYNNASFVKQFGEVVGRIFKYALPFKK
;
A
#
# COMPACT_ATOMS: atom_id res chain seq x y z
N MET A 1 2.64 -37.96 9.18
CA MET A 1 3.39 -37.95 7.91
C MET A 1 3.06 -36.67 7.15
N ASN A 2 3.97 -35.68 7.18
CA ASN A 2 3.85 -34.48 6.36
C ASN A 2 4.36 -34.79 4.96
N MET A 3 3.48 -35.23 4.06
CA MET A 3 3.84 -35.25 2.64
C MET A 3 4.14 -33.80 2.21
N PRO A 4 5.31 -33.52 1.60
CA PRO A 4 5.56 -32.20 1.03
C PRO A 4 4.59 -32.02 -0.13
N VAL A 5 3.55 -31.21 0.09
CA VAL A 5 2.70 -30.74 -1.00
C VAL A 5 3.64 -29.99 -1.95
N LYS A 6 3.86 -30.53 -3.16
CA LYS A 6 4.51 -29.78 -4.25
C LYS A 6 3.62 -28.57 -4.54
N TYR A 7 3.93 -27.43 -3.93
CA TYR A 7 3.27 -26.17 -4.23
C TYR A 7 3.72 -25.71 -5.61
N GLN A 8 2.96 -26.08 -6.64
CA GLN A 8 3.13 -25.46 -7.96
C GLN A 8 2.51 -24.05 -7.88
N PHE A 9 3.38 -23.04 -7.97
CA PHE A 9 3.00 -21.63 -8.01
C PHE A 9 2.33 -21.30 -9.34
N PHE A 10 1.27 -20.51 -9.29
CA PHE A 10 0.59 -19.99 -10.47
C PHE A 10 1.57 -19.18 -11.33
N GLN A 11 1.66 -19.56 -12.60
CA GLN A 11 2.35 -18.80 -13.63
C GLN A 11 1.28 -18.28 -14.58
N ASN A 12 1.24 -16.96 -14.79
CA ASN A 12 0.25 -16.37 -15.66
C ASN A 12 0.62 -16.72 -17.12
N PRO A 13 -0.26 -17.43 -17.86
CA PRO A 13 0.05 -17.89 -19.21
C PRO A 13 0.21 -16.75 -20.22
N LYS A 14 -0.13 -15.51 -19.84
CA LYS A 14 0.09 -14.31 -20.65
C LYS A 14 1.54 -13.82 -20.62
N ASN A 15 2.38 -14.37 -19.74
CA ASN A 15 3.79 -13.99 -19.61
C ASN A 15 4.70 -14.97 -20.36
N ARG A 16 5.59 -14.44 -21.19
CA ARG A 16 6.69 -15.19 -21.82
C ARG A 16 7.89 -15.30 -20.87
N ASN A 17 8.64 -16.40 -20.99
CA ASN A 17 9.98 -16.50 -20.38
C ASN A 17 11.02 -15.83 -21.28
N LEU A 18 11.88 -15.00 -20.70
CA LEU A 18 12.92 -14.27 -21.42
C LEU A 18 14.26 -15.02 -21.34
N THR A 19 15.03 -14.96 -22.42
CA THR A 19 16.45 -15.39 -22.42
C THR A 19 17.31 -14.40 -21.63
N GLU A 20 18.52 -14.80 -21.23
CA GLU A 20 19.46 -13.91 -20.52
C GLU A 20 19.78 -12.62 -21.30
N ALA A 21 19.93 -12.72 -22.62
CA ALA A 21 20.17 -11.56 -23.47
C ALA A 21 18.95 -10.62 -23.50
N GLU A 22 17.73 -11.18 -23.56
CA GLU A 22 16.49 -10.40 -23.49
C GLU A 22 16.31 -9.76 -22.12
N LEU A 23 16.61 -10.46 -21.02
CA LEU A 23 16.57 -9.93 -19.65
C LEU A 23 17.52 -8.75 -19.47
N ALA A 24 18.74 -8.85 -20.00
CA ALA A 24 19.71 -7.77 -19.95
C ALA A 24 19.24 -6.55 -20.76
N ALA A 25 18.68 -6.76 -21.96
CA ALA A 25 18.11 -5.67 -22.77
C ALA A 25 16.89 -5.04 -22.12
N PHE A 26 16.00 -5.86 -21.57
CA PHE A 26 14.81 -5.44 -20.84
C PHE A 26 15.15 -4.56 -19.63
N ALA A 27 16.15 -4.97 -18.84
CA ALA A 27 16.62 -4.18 -17.72
C ALA A 27 17.14 -2.80 -18.17
N ARG A 28 17.96 -2.75 -19.22
CA ARG A 28 18.49 -1.49 -19.76
C ARG A 28 17.39 -0.53 -20.22
N GLU A 29 16.35 -1.03 -20.89
CA GLU A 29 15.23 -0.20 -21.37
C GLU A 29 14.42 0.39 -20.21
N LEU A 30 14.19 -0.38 -19.14
CA LEU A 30 13.52 0.12 -17.93
C LEU A 30 14.39 1.09 -17.13
N ASP A 31 15.69 0.81 -17.01
CA ASP A 31 16.65 1.72 -16.37
C ASP A 31 16.74 3.04 -17.13
N GLN A 32 16.71 3.01 -18.47
CA GLN A 32 16.66 4.23 -19.30
C GLN A 32 15.40 5.04 -19.02
N ILE A 33 14.22 4.41 -18.95
CA ILE A 33 12.97 5.11 -18.60
C ILE A 33 13.06 5.78 -17.23
N LYS A 34 13.64 5.10 -16.23
CA LYS A 34 13.91 5.68 -14.91
C LYS A 34 14.84 6.88 -15.01
N GLN A 35 15.96 6.75 -15.72
CA GLN A 35 16.96 7.80 -15.82
C GLN A 35 16.41 9.06 -16.48
N GLU A 36 15.64 8.92 -17.57
CA GLU A 36 14.98 10.06 -18.24
C GLU A 36 14.11 10.90 -17.29
N VAL A 37 13.46 10.27 -16.31
CA VAL A 37 12.64 10.97 -15.33
C VAL A 37 13.49 11.60 -14.23
N LEU A 38 14.52 10.89 -13.76
CA LEU A 38 15.47 11.44 -12.79
C LEU A 38 16.14 12.72 -13.33
N ASP A 39 16.48 12.73 -14.62
CA ASP A 39 17.09 13.87 -15.28
C ASP A 39 16.13 15.07 -15.47
N ASP A 40 14.81 14.84 -15.51
CA ASP A 40 13.75 15.89 -15.61
C ASP A 40 13.24 16.39 -14.23
N LEU A 41 13.72 15.84 -13.11
CA LEU A 41 13.25 16.25 -11.80
C LEU A 41 13.55 17.72 -11.53
N GLY A 42 12.55 18.46 -11.03
CA GLY A 42 12.76 19.86 -10.74
C GLY A 42 11.56 20.60 -10.17
N GLN A 43 11.48 21.89 -10.47
CA GLN A 43 10.55 22.80 -9.79
C GLN A 43 9.07 22.44 -9.97
N LYS A 44 8.70 21.73 -11.04
CA LYS A 44 7.32 21.26 -11.25
C LYS A 44 6.93 20.23 -10.18
N ASP A 45 7.83 19.30 -9.85
CA ASP A 45 7.63 18.29 -8.81
C ASP A 45 7.61 18.91 -7.41
N ALA A 46 8.55 19.83 -7.15
CA ALA A 46 8.61 20.54 -5.88
C ALA A 46 7.36 21.40 -5.63
N LYS A 47 6.84 22.10 -6.65
CA LYS A 47 5.57 22.86 -6.55
C LYS A 47 4.39 21.93 -6.33
N TYR A 48 4.37 20.77 -6.99
CA TYR A 48 3.31 19.79 -6.82
C TYR A 48 3.23 19.30 -5.37
N ILE A 49 4.31 18.78 -4.80
CA ILE A 49 4.25 18.20 -3.44
C ILE A 49 3.96 19.25 -2.37
N ARG A 50 4.43 20.49 -2.57
CA ARG A 50 4.07 21.63 -1.71
C ARG A 50 2.57 21.96 -1.79
N ARG A 51 1.97 21.89 -2.99
CA ARG A 51 0.53 22.07 -3.16
C ARG A 51 -0.25 20.95 -2.48
N ILE A 52 0.17 19.70 -2.63
CA ILE A 52 -0.41 18.55 -1.93
C ILE A 52 -0.36 18.77 -0.41
N TYR A 53 0.80 19.13 0.12
CA TYR A 53 0.96 19.46 1.54
C TYR A 53 -0.02 20.55 1.99
N SER A 54 -0.07 21.68 1.29
CA SER A 54 -1.01 22.76 1.62
C SER A 54 -2.47 22.31 1.56
N SER A 55 -2.86 21.59 0.51
CA SER A 55 -4.22 21.05 0.37
C SER A 55 -4.61 20.15 1.54
N ILE A 56 -3.71 19.30 2.01
CA ILE A 56 -3.95 18.45 3.20
C ILE A 56 -4.14 19.31 4.45
N ARG A 57 -3.27 20.29 4.69
CA ARG A 57 -3.34 21.14 5.90
C ARG A 57 -4.62 21.97 5.93
N TYR A 58 -4.99 22.60 4.82
CA TYR A 58 -6.21 23.39 4.73
C TYR A 58 -7.47 22.54 4.82
N SER A 59 -7.53 21.39 4.12
CA SER A 59 -8.68 20.49 4.22
C SER A 59 -8.82 19.88 5.61
N SER A 60 -7.71 19.55 6.27
CA SER A 60 -7.74 19.05 7.66
C SER A 60 -8.23 20.12 8.63
N PHE A 61 -7.73 21.35 8.51
CA PHE A 61 -8.15 22.48 9.34
C PHE A 61 -9.64 22.79 9.15
N LEU A 62 -10.07 23.00 7.90
CA LEU A 62 -11.45 23.31 7.57
C LEU A 62 -12.40 22.17 7.96
N GLY A 63 -12.00 20.92 7.71
CA GLY A 63 -12.76 19.75 8.11
C GLY A 63 -13.01 19.71 9.62
N ARG A 64 -11.96 19.95 10.42
CA ARG A 64 -12.08 20.01 11.88
C ARG A 64 -12.90 21.20 12.37
N ALA A 65 -12.72 22.38 11.77
CA ALA A 65 -13.50 23.56 12.12
C ALA A 65 -15.01 23.35 11.87
N LEU A 66 -15.38 22.73 10.74
CA LEU A 66 -16.78 22.42 10.44
C LEU A 66 -17.38 21.41 11.40
N LEU A 67 -16.60 20.43 11.89
CA LEU A 67 -17.09 19.47 12.89
C LEU A 67 -17.45 20.12 14.23
N PHE A 68 -16.92 21.30 14.55
CA PHE A 68 -17.35 22.06 15.74
C PHE A 68 -18.78 22.60 15.58
N ALA A 69 -19.25 22.76 14.36
CA ALA A 69 -20.65 23.03 14.03
C ALA A 69 -21.41 21.74 13.64
N GLY A 70 -20.87 20.56 13.96
CA GLY A 70 -21.33 19.27 13.45
C GLY A 70 -22.71 18.80 13.97
N TRP A 71 -23.35 19.55 14.86
CA TRP A 71 -24.78 19.35 15.13
C TRP A 71 -25.66 19.76 13.94
N PHE A 72 -25.16 20.66 13.09
CA PHE A 72 -25.78 20.96 11.80
C PHE A 72 -25.33 19.92 10.76
N PRO A 73 -26.24 19.06 10.23
CA PRO A 73 -25.84 17.91 9.41
C PRO A 73 -25.00 18.26 8.18
N PRO A 74 -25.28 19.35 7.42
CA PRO A 74 -24.40 19.74 6.31
C PRO A 74 -22.97 20.08 6.73
N ALA A 75 -22.79 20.73 7.88
CA ALA A 75 -21.45 21.02 8.42
C ALA A 75 -20.74 19.72 8.83
N TRP A 76 -21.45 18.78 9.43
CA TRP A 76 -20.87 17.48 9.77
C TRP A 76 -20.46 16.67 8.53
N LEU A 77 -21.31 16.61 7.50
CA LEU A 77 -21.03 15.91 6.25
C LEU A 77 -19.82 16.50 5.54
N LEU A 78 -19.80 17.83 5.36
CA LEU A 78 -18.68 18.51 4.72
C LEU A 78 -17.39 18.42 5.55
N GLY A 79 -17.51 18.58 6.88
CA GLY A 79 -16.39 18.49 7.81
C GLY A 79 -15.73 17.10 7.80
N THR A 80 -16.56 16.05 7.91
CA THR A 80 -16.13 14.66 7.83
C THR A 80 -15.54 14.33 6.46
N GLY A 81 -16.18 14.79 5.37
CA GLY A 81 -15.70 14.57 4.00
C GLY A 81 -14.32 15.19 3.75
N LEU A 82 -14.13 16.46 4.13
CA LEU A 82 -12.85 17.15 4.02
C LEU A 82 -11.76 16.50 4.89
N LEU A 83 -12.12 16.07 6.10
CA LEU A 83 -11.19 15.36 6.97
C LEU A 83 -10.82 13.98 6.40
N GLY A 84 -11.78 13.25 5.82
CA GLY A 84 -11.55 11.99 5.13
C GLY A 84 -10.63 12.16 3.93
N PHE A 85 -10.89 13.17 3.09
CA PHE A 85 -10.01 13.55 1.98
C PHE A 85 -8.59 13.88 2.45
N ALA A 86 -8.45 14.72 3.48
CA ALA A 86 -7.14 15.07 4.03
C ALA A 86 -6.39 13.84 4.55
N LYS A 87 -7.09 12.91 5.23
CA LYS A 87 -6.49 11.66 5.73
C LYS A 87 -6.07 10.71 4.60
N ILE A 88 -6.83 10.61 3.51
CA ILE A 88 -6.45 9.83 2.31
C ILE A 88 -5.19 10.43 1.68
N MET A 89 -5.21 11.73 1.41
CA MET A 89 -4.09 12.44 0.77
C MET A 89 -2.82 12.39 1.62
N GLU A 90 -2.93 12.59 2.94
CA GLU A 90 -1.82 12.46 3.89
C GLU A 90 -1.25 11.04 3.91
N ASN A 91 -2.11 10.03 3.85
CA ASN A 91 -1.66 8.64 3.90
C ASN A 91 -1.00 8.20 2.58
N MET A 92 -1.64 8.46 1.44
CA MET A 92 -1.28 7.87 0.16
C MET A 92 -0.42 8.79 -0.72
N GLU A 93 -0.79 10.06 -0.87
CA GLU A 93 -0.12 10.95 -1.83
C GLU A 93 1.08 11.70 -1.23
N LEU A 94 1.01 12.04 0.06
CA LEU A 94 2.09 12.73 0.74
C LEU A 94 2.96 11.77 1.56
N GLY A 95 2.42 11.17 2.62
CA GLY A 95 3.21 10.44 3.60
C GLY A 95 3.91 9.23 3.03
N HIS A 96 3.17 8.37 2.31
CA HIS A 96 3.74 7.23 1.60
C HIS A 96 4.88 7.64 0.66
N ASN A 97 4.59 8.56 -0.27
CA ASN A 97 5.54 8.98 -1.30
C ASN A 97 6.79 9.65 -0.72
N VAL A 98 6.63 10.51 0.29
CA VAL A 98 7.77 11.12 0.99
C VAL A 98 8.61 10.07 1.70
N MET A 99 8.00 9.14 2.43
CA MET A 99 8.74 8.08 3.14
C MET A 99 9.48 7.12 2.21
N HIS A 100 9.05 7.01 0.94
CA HIS A 100 9.80 6.31 -0.11
C HIS A 100 11.04 7.07 -0.60
N GLY A 101 11.30 8.28 -0.08
CA GLY A 101 12.43 9.12 -0.47
C GLY A 101 12.22 9.86 -1.79
N GLN A 102 11.01 9.85 -2.34
CA GLN A 102 10.72 10.40 -3.67
C GLN A 102 11.02 11.89 -3.83
N TYR A 103 11.11 12.61 -2.71
CA TYR A 103 11.39 14.05 -2.67
C TYR A 103 12.69 14.40 -1.94
N ASP A 104 13.54 13.41 -1.59
CA ASP A 104 14.79 13.66 -0.84
C ASP A 104 15.78 14.52 -1.63
N TRP A 105 15.74 14.44 -2.97
CA TRP A 105 16.53 15.29 -3.88
C TRP A 105 16.26 16.80 -3.69
N MET A 106 15.11 17.17 -3.12
CA MET A 106 14.78 18.57 -2.83
C MET A 106 15.59 19.14 -1.65
N ASN A 107 16.18 18.28 -0.80
CA ASN A 107 16.82 18.67 0.46
C ASN A 107 15.93 19.57 1.35
N ASP A 108 14.61 19.43 1.25
CA ASP A 108 13.63 20.18 2.03
C ASP A 108 13.26 19.34 3.28
N PRO A 109 13.55 19.81 4.51
CA PRO A 109 13.33 19.02 5.72
C PRO A 109 11.85 18.65 5.96
N LYS A 110 10.91 19.36 5.33
CA LYS A 110 9.47 19.02 5.40
C LYS A 110 9.12 17.75 4.62
N PHE A 111 9.95 17.37 3.65
CA PHE A 111 9.72 16.24 2.74
C PHE A 111 10.87 15.23 2.80
N ASN A 112 11.58 15.15 3.93
CA ASN A 112 12.65 14.19 4.14
C ASN A 112 12.07 12.81 4.48
N GLY A 113 12.34 11.81 3.65
CA GLY A 113 11.79 10.45 3.78
C GLY A 113 12.24 9.68 5.02
N GLN A 114 13.37 10.06 5.62
CA GLN A 114 13.88 9.44 6.85
C GLN A 114 13.19 9.97 8.10
N THR A 115 12.77 11.23 8.10
CA THR A 115 12.18 11.88 9.29
C THR A 115 10.68 12.15 9.19
N TYR A 116 10.08 12.01 7.99
CA TYR A 116 8.65 12.26 7.80
C TYR A 116 7.80 11.29 8.63
N GLU A 117 6.79 11.82 9.32
CA GLU A 117 5.85 11.05 10.12
C GLU A 117 4.40 11.37 9.72
N TRP A 118 3.76 10.42 9.05
CA TRP A 118 2.39 10.51 8.54
C TRP A 118 1.29 10.35 9.60
N ASP A 119 0.08 10.83 9.27
CA ASP A 119 -1.09 10.82 10.16
C ASP A 119 -1.86 9.49 10.21
N THR A 120 -1.20 8.44 10.70
CA THR A 120 -1.79 7.13 10.97
C THR A 120 -1.17 6.49 12.21
N VAL A 121 -1.70 5.34 12.65
CA VAL A 121 -1.22 4.65 13.85
C VAL A 121 0.10 3.90 13.66
N GLY A 122 0.42 3.46 12.43
CA GLY A 122 1.69 2.80 12.13
C GLY A 122 2.85 3.80 12.05
N THR A 123 4.01 3.47 12.61
CA THR A 123 5.19 4.36 12.59
C THR A 123 5.84 4.39 11.21
N SER A 124 6.46 5.52 10.87
CA SER A 124 7.24 5.67 9.64
C SER A 124 8.44 4.70 9.58
N ASP A 125 9.12 4.45 10.71
CA ASP A 125 10.22 3.48 10.79
C ASP A 125 9.77 2.05 10.47
N ASN A 126 8.61 1.65 11.01
CA ASN A 126 8.02 0.36 10.70
C ASN A 126 7.70 0.27 9.20
N TRP A 127 7.07 1.30 8.63
CA TRP A 127 6.78 1.36 7.20
C TRP A 127 8.04 1.23 6.33
N ARG A 128 9.11 1.97 6.67
CA ARG A 128 10.40 1.86 5.96
C ARG A 128 10.97 0.44 6.01
N GLN A 129 10.83 -0.24 7.14
CA GLN A 129 11.33 -1.61 7.28
C GLN A 129 10.44 -2.65 6.57
N THR A 130 9.14 -2.65 6.83
CA THR A 130 8.23 -3.70 6.36
C THR A 130 7.83 -3.49 4.91
N HIS A 131 7.61 -2.25 4.50
CA HIS A 131 7.17 -1.96 3.16
C HIS A 131 8.35 -1.57 2.26
N ASN A 132 9.03 -0.45 2.56
CA ASN A 132 10.07 0.07 1.63
C ASN A 132 11.24 -0.90 1.44
N TYR A 133 11.65 -1.60 2.50
CA TYR A 133 12.70 -2.61 2.37
C TYR A 133 12.12 -3.99 2.02
N LYS A 134 11.39 -4.65 2.94
CA LYS A 134 11.00 -6.05 2.73
C LYS A 134 10.09 -6.22 1.52
N HIS A 135 8.97 -5.50 1.46
CA HIS A 135 8.00 -5.66 0.38
C HIS A 135 8.61 -5.30 -0.98
N HIS A 136 9.17 -4.10 -1.18
CA HIS A 136 9.74 -3.71 -2.48
C HIS A 136 10.93 -4.56 -2.93
N THR A 137 11.75 -5.08 -1.99
CA THR A 137 12.84 -6.00 -2.36
C THR A 137 12.29 -7.36 -2.78
N TYR A 138 11.33 -7.89 -2.03
CA TYR A 138 10.86 -9.26 -2.14
C TYR A 138 9.40 -9.39 -2.61
N THR A 139 8.89 -8.42 -3.36
CA THR A 139 7.48 -8.31 -3.78
C THR A 139 6.92 -9.66 -4.18
N ASN A 140 5.84 -10.07 -3.50
CA ASN A 140 5.11 -11.31 -3.70
C ASN A 140 5.92 -12.62 -3.55
N VAL A 141 7.13 -12.57 -2.99
CA VAL A 141 7.92 -13.78 -2.67
C VAL A 141 7.43 -14.37 -1.35
N LYS A 142 6.79 -15.54 -1.44
CA LYS A 142 6.14 -16.21 -0.31
C LYS A 142 7.14 -16.48 0.83
N GLY A 143 6.82 -15.93 2.01
CA GLY A 143 7.62 -16.09 3.22
C GLY A 143 8.86 -15.21 3.28
N MET A 144 8.96 -14.21 2.39
CA MET A 144 9.88 -13.08 2.46
C MET A 144 9.10 -11.76 2.52
N ASP A 145 8.02 -11.68 1.74
CA ASP A 145 7.06 -10.58 1.75
C ASP A 145 5.88 -10.89 2.67
N ASP A 146 5.76 -10.08 3.72
CA ASP A 146 4.69 -10.18 4.72
C ASP A 146 3.36 -9.60 4.18
N ASP A 147 3.37 -8.87 3.06
CA ASP A 147 2.16 -8.33 2.41
C ASP A 147 1.40 -9.42 1.64
N VAL A 148 1.97 -10.61 1.38
CA VAL A 148 1.26 -11.72 0.70
C VAL A 148 0.10 -12.25 1.55
N GLY A 149 -1.07 -11.65 1.37
CA GLY A 149 -2.29 -11.91 2.15
C GLY A 149 -2.20 -11.45 3.61
N TYR A 150 -1.19 -10.66 4.00
CA TYR A 150 -0.96 -10.16 5.37
C TYR A 150 -0.89 -11.25 6.45
N GLY A 151 -0.70 -12.53 6.06
CA GLY A 151 -0.88 -13.68 6.95
C GLY A 151 -2.31 -13.89 7.48
N VAL A 152 -3.28 -13.07 7.05
CA VAL A 152 -4.67 -13.07 7.52
C VAL A 152 -5.59 -13.69 6.47
N PHE A 153 -5.39 -13.40 5.19
CA PHE A 153 -6.25 -13.87 4.11
C PHE A 153 -5.59 -14.95 3.26
N ARG A 154 -6.41 -15.88 2.80
CA ARG A 154 -6.03 -16.80 1.72
C ARG A 154 -6.56 -16.24 0.39
N LEU A 155 -5.66 -15.66 -0.40
CA LEU A 155 -5.93 -15.03 -1.70
C LEU A 155 -5.33 -15.82 -2.88
N PHE A 156 -4.47 -16.79 -2.58
CA PHE A 156 -3.79 -17.62 -3.56
C PHE A 156 -3.88 -19.11 -3.20
N PRO A 157 -3.91 -20.02 -4.19
CA PRO A 157 -4.03 -21.46 -3.93
C PRO A 157 -2.82 -22.03 -3.16
N GLU A 158 -1.64 -21.41 -3.29
CA GLU A 158 -0.39 -21.79 -2.65
C GLU A 158 -0.38 -21.47 -1.15
N GLN A 159 -1.26 -20.59 -0.68
CA GLN A 159 -1.42 -20.33 0.75
C GLN A 159 -2.18 -21.50 1.41
N ARG A 160 -1.71 -21.90 2.59
CA ARG A 160 -2.29 -23.03 3.34
C ARG A 160 -3.74 -22.71 3.71
N TRP A 161 -4.66 -23.61 3.36
CA TRP A 161 -6.04 -23.54 3.83
C TRP A 161 -6.15 -23.97 5.30
N THR A 162 -7.01 -23.29 6.06
CA THR A 162 -7.35 -23.66 7.45
C THR A 162 -8.85 -23.45 7.67
N LYS A 163 -9.45 -24.06 8.71
CA LYS A 163 -10.88 -23.84 9.00
C LYS A 163 -11.25 -22.36 9.18
N PHE A 164 -10.30 -21.54 9.67
CA PHE A 164 -10.49 -20.09 9.83
C PHE A 164 -10.67 -19.36 8.49
N THR A 165 -10.15 -19.88 7.37
CA THR A 165 -10.32 -19.21 6.07
C THR A 165 -11.77 -19.26 5.58
N LEU A 166 -12.63 -20.15 6.09
CA LEU A 166 -14.05 -20.20 5.70
C LEU A 166 -14.78 -18.89 6.01
N ILE A 167 -14.41 -18.22 7.10
CA ILE A 167 -15.06 -16.99 7.55
C ILE A 167 -14.37 -15.71 7.03
N GLN A 168 -13.39 -15.84 6.13
CA GLN A 168 -12.71 -14.68 5.55
C GLN A 168 -13.61 -13.70 4.79
N PRO A 169 -14.71 -14.13 4.13
CA PRO A 169 -15.66 -13.18 3.54
C PRO A 169 -16.38 -12.32 4.59
N ILE A 170 -16.41 -12.75 5.85
CA ILE A 170 -17.05 -12.01 6.95
C ILE A 170 -16.02 -11.05 7.56
N TYR A 171 -14.84 -11.54 7.93
CA TYR A 171 -13.85 -10.69 8.62
C TYR A 171 -13.08 -9.72 7.70
N ILE A 172 -13.24 -9.80 6.37
CA ILE A 172 -12.69 -8.79 5.46
C ILE A 172 -13.29 -7.39 5.72
N VAL A 173 -14.56 -7.32 6.11
CA VAL A 173 -15.25 -6.04 6.38
C VAL A 173 -14.63 -5.32 7.58
N PRO A 174 -14.58 -5.91 8.80
CA PRO A 174 -13.91 -5.27 9.93
C PRO A 174 -12.40 -5.10 9.67
N PHE A 175 -11.75 -6.00 8.92
CA PHE A 175 -10.34 -5.81 8.54
C PHE A 175 -10.14 -4.54 7.70
N SER A 176 -10.98 -4.31 6.69
CA SER A 176 -10.91 -3.10 5.86
C SER A 176 -11.13 -1.83 6.68
N LEU A 177 -12.05 -1.84 7.65
CA LEU A 177 -12.28 -0.74 8.58
C LEU A 177 -11.12 -0.52 9.55
N LEU A 178 -10.34 -1.57 9.83
CA LEU A 178 -9.22 -1.56 10.76
C LEU A 178 -7.85 -1.61 10.07
N PHE A 179 -7.78 -1.33 8.77
CA PHE A 179 -6.58 -1.59 7.95
C PHE A 179 -5.30 -0.96 8.51
N GLN A 180 -5.36 0.30 8.97
CA GLN A 180 -4.20 0.98 9.59
C GLN A 180 -3.61 0.22 10.79
N TRP A 181 -4.42 -0.54 11.53
CA TRP A 181 -3.97 -1.29 12.69
C TRP A 181 -3.14 -2.50 12.28
N GLY A 182 -3.52 -3.15 11.17
CA GLY A 182 -2.72 -4.22 10.56
C GLY A 182 -1.33 -3.71 10.15
N VAL A 183 -1.28 -2.54 9.49
CA VAL A 183 -0.02 -1.88 9.13
C VAL A 183 0.81 -1.57 10.38
N ALA A 184 0.19 -1.08 11.46
CA ALA A 184 0.90 -0.68 12.67
C ALA A 184 1.56 -1.83 13.44
N ILE A 185 1.05 -3.05 13.30
CA ILE A 185 1.53 -4.23 14.05
C ILE A 185 2.36 -5.19 13.19
N GLN A 186 2.57 -4.86 11.91
CA GLN A 186 3.20 -5.78 10.95
C GLN A 186 4.61 -6.20 11.36
N ASN A 187 5.47 -5.28 11.80
CA ASN A 187 6.82 -5.59 12.29
C ASN A 187 6.84 -6.50 13.53
N LEU A 188 5.76 -6.54 14.30
CA LEU A 188 5.74 -7.34 15.52
C LEU A 188 5.83 -8.83 15.21
N GLU A 189 5.47 -9.24 13.98
CA GLU A 189 5.52 -10.62 13.51
C GLU A 189 4.96 -11.58 14.58
N LEU A 190 3.73 -11.33 15.04
CA LEU A 190 3.12 -11.96 16.23
C LEU A 190 3.21 -13.49 16.21
N GLY A 191 3.22 -14.12 15.03
CA GLY A 191 3.49 -15.55 14.88
C GLY A 191 4.84 -15.98 15.48
N LYS A 192 5.93 -15.22 15.30
CA LYS A 192 7.24 -15.53 15.89
C LYS A 192 7.22 -15.48 17.41
N VAL A 193 6.39 -14.61 18.00
CA VAL A 193 6.16 -14.58 19.45
C VAL A 193 5.45 -15.87 19.90
N ILE A 194 4.35 -16.23 19.23
CA ILE A 194 3.55 -17.43 19.55
C ILE A 194 4.41 -18.71 19.44
N TYR A 195 5.24 -18.80 18.40
CA TYR A 195 6.14 -19.94 18.18
C TYR A 195 7.48 -19.85 18.93
N LYS A 196 7.62 -18.94 19.91
CA LYS A 196 8.83 -18.75 20.73
C LYS A 196 10.12 -18.51 19.93
N ARG A 197 10.01 -17.93 18.73
CA ARG A 197 11.12 -17.50 17.87
C ARG A 197 11.51 -16.03 18.07
N LYS A 198 10.75 -15.30 18.88
CA LYS A 198 11.00 -13.90 19.29
C LYS A 198 10.83 -13.80 20.80
N SER A 199 11.81 -13.23 21.51
CA SER A 199 11.75 -13.08 22.96
C SER A 199 10.75 -11.99 23.37
N MET A 200 10.23 -12.05 24.60
CA MET A 200 9.33 -11.00 25.12
C MET A 200 10.01 -9.65 25.29
N ALA A 201 11.30 -9.65 25.60
CA ALA A 201 12.09 -8.42 25.64
C ALA A 201 12.18 -7.77 24.24
N GLN A 202 12.45 -8.58 23.21
CA GLN A 202 12.49 -8.10 21.82
C GLN A 202 11.12 -7.57 21.38
N PHE A 203 10.05 -8.33 21.62
CA PHE A 203 8.69 -7.89 21.29
C PHE A 203 8.33 -6.55 21.94
N LYS A 204 8.60 -6.39 23.25
CA LYS A 204 8.32 -5.12 23.95
C LYS A 204 9.10 -3.95 23.36
N ARG A 205 10.35 -4.16 22.96
CA ARG A 205 11.18 -3.13 22.31
C ARG A 205 10.61 -2.70 20.96
N GLU A 206 10.17 -3.65 20.14
CA GLU A 206 9.53 -3.38 18.83
C GLU A 206 8.13 -2.75 18.99
N TRP A 207 7.40 -3.10 20.05
CA TRP A 207 6.06 -2.57 20.33
C TRP A 207 6.06 -1.12 20.84
N GLN A 208 7.07 -0.73 21.62
CA GLN A 208 7.08 0.56 22.31
C GLN A 208 6.88 1.78 21.38
N PRO A 209 7.54 1.89 20.20
CA PRO A 209 7.32 3.02 19.29
C PRO A 209 5.89 3.05 18.74
N ALA A 210 5.36 1.90 18.32
CA ALA A 210 3.98 1.77 17.83
C ALA A 210 2.97 2.14 18.93
N GLN A 211 3.17 1.66 20.16
CA GLN A 211 2.32 2.01 21.29
C GLN A 211 2.29 3.52 21.57
N LYS A 212 3.45 4.18 21.60
CA LYS A 212 3.55 5.63 21.79
C LYS A 212 2.79 6.39 20.70
N LYS A 213 2.96 5.97 19.43
CA LYS A 213 2.28 6.59 18.30
C LYS A 213 0.76 6.37 18.34
N ILE A 214 0.32 5.14 18.64
CA ILE A 214 -1.09 4.78 18.83
C ILE A 214 -1.71 5.66 19.92
N ALA A 215 -1.08 5.76 21.08
CA ALA A 215 -1.59 6.58 22.19
C ALA A 215 -1.72 8.06 21.78
N LYS A 216 -0.71 8.61 21.10
CA LYS A 216 -0.74 9.99 20.58
C LYS A 216 -1.88 10.20 19.58
N GLN A 217 -2.08 9.27 18.64
CA GLN A 217 -3.12 9.37 17.62
C GLN A 217 -4.52 9.22 18.21
N LEU A 218 -4.72 8.27 19.11
CA LEU A 218 -5.98 8.06 19.80
C LEU A 218 -6.34 9.26 20.70
N PHE A 219 -5.39 9.76 21.46
CA PHE A 219 -5.58 10.97 22.26
C PHE A 219 -5.96 12.14 21.37
N LYS A 220 -5.22 12.37 20.29
CA LYS A 220 -5.48 13.49 19.37
C LYS A 220 -6.89 13.42 18.78
N ASP A 221 -7.24 12.33 18.09
CA ASP A 221 -8.49 12.23 17.32
C ASP A 221 -9.74 11.99 18.19
N TYR A 222 -9.61 11.33 19.36
CA TYR A 222 -10.77 10.89 20.15
C TYR A 222 -10.85 11.46 21.56
N VAL A 223 -9.84 12.20 22.02
CA VAL A 223 -9.87 12.88 23.32
C VAL A 223 -9.70 14.38 23.15
N PHE A 224 -8.56 14.83 22.62
CA PHE A 224 -8.22 16.24 22.49
C PHE A 224 -9.24 17.01 21.66
N PHE A 225 -9.49 16.61 20.40
CA PHE A 225 -10.41 17.33 19.53
C PHE A 225 -11.86 17.31 20.03
N PRO A 226 -12.42 16.16 20.47
CA PRO A 226 -13.74 16.15 21.11
C PRO A 226 -13.83 17.04 22.36
N LEU A 227 -12.80 17.02 23.22
CA LEU A 227 -12.79 17.80 24.46
C LEU A 227 -12.83 19.31 24.19
N ILE A 228 -12.00 19.82 23.27
CA ILE A 228 -11.98 21.25 22.95
C ILE A 228 -13.22 21.71 22.16
N ALA A 229 -13.99 20.77 21.58
CA ALA A 229 -15.23 21.07 20.89
C ALA A 229 -16.43 21.24 21.84
N GLY A 230 -16.27 20.93 23.13
CA GLY A 230 -17.29 21.14 24.16
C GLY A 230 -18.62 20.47 23.80
N PRO A 231 -19.73 21.23 23.63
CA PRO A 231 -21.02 20.68 23.23
C PRO A 231 -20.98 19.85 21.93
N SER A 232 -20.04 20.11 21.03
CA SER A 232 -19.87 19.38 19.77
C SER A 232 -18.92 18.18 19.87
N ALA A 233 -18.61 17.69 21.07
CA ALA A 233 -17.74 16.55 21.30
C ALA A 233 -18.19 15.29 20.53
N ILE A 234 -19.49 14.97 20.54
CA ILE A 234 -20.03 13.80 19.84
C ILE A 234 -19.86 13.93 18.31
N PRO A 235 -20.33 15.03 17.66
CA PRO A 235 -20.07 15.26 16.23
C PRO A 235 -18.60 15.17 15.83
N VAL A 236 -17.68 15.73 16.63
CA VAL A 236 -16.24 15.66 16.37
C VAL A 236 -15.72 14.24 16.52
N PHE A 237 -16.12 13.52 17.57
CA PHE A 237 -15.73 12.12 17.77
C PHE A 237 -16.18 11.24 16.59
N THR A 238 -17.45 11.33 16.20
CA THR A 238 -18.01 10.53 15.11
C THR A 238 -17.42 10.94 13.76
N GLY A 239 -17.17 12.23 13.53
CA GLY A 239 -16.51 12.72 12.31
C GLY A 239 -15.08 12.19 12.17
N ASN A 240 -14.29 12.14 13.27
CA ASN A 240 -12.96 11.52 13.26
C ASN A 240 -13.04 10.02 13.01
N LEU A 241 -14.00 9.32 13.63
CA LEU A 241 -14.20 7.88 13.44
C LEU A 241 -14.51 7.55 11.98
N VAL A 242 -15.46 8.26 11.37
CA VAL A 242 -15.87 8.07 9.97
C VAL A 242 -14.75 8.45 9.01
N ALA A 243 -14.05 9.57 9.22
CA ALA A 243 -12.92 9.97 8.38
C ALA A 243 -11.77 8.94 8.41
N ASN A 244 -11.45 8.37 9.58
CA ASN A 244 -10.49 7.28 9.70
C ASN A 244 -10.98 6.00 9.00
N GLY A 245 -12.27 5.68 9.12
CA GLY A 245 -12.91 4.55 8.43
C GLY A 245 -12.84 4.67 6.90
N ILE A 246 -13.17 5.85 6.36
CA ILE A 246 -13.07 6.17 4.92
C ILE A 246 -11.64 5.93 4.42
N ARG A 247 -10.63 6.50 5.10
CA ARG A 247 -9.23 6.27 4.74
C ARG A 247 -8.86 4.78 4.78
N ASN A 248 -9.29 4.06 5.82
CA ASN A 248 -8.95 2.63 5.96
C ASN A 248 -9.52 1.79 4.82
N ILE A 249 -10.81 1.95 4.52
CA ILE A 249 -11.47 1.24 3.41
C ILE A 249 -10.78 1.59 2.09
N TRP A 250 -10.55 2.88 1.83
CA TRP A 250 -9.92 3.33 0.60
C TRP A 250 -8.51 2.75 0.41
N THR A 251 -7.66 2.88 1.43
CA THR A 251 -6.27 2.40 1.39
C THR A 251 -6.22 0.88 1.23
N PHE A 252 -7.06 0.16 1.99
CA PHE A 252 -7.23 -1.29 1.84
C PHE A 252 -7.59 -1.67 0.40
N SER A 253 -8.59 -1.01 -0.18
CA SER A 253 -9.08 -1.32 -1.52
C SER A 253 -8.01 -1.11 -2.59
N ILE A 254 -7.24 -0.02 -2.52
CA ILE A 254 -6.18 0.26 -3.50
C ILE A 254 -5.02 -0.73 -3.36
N ILE A 255 -4.51 -0.94 -2.14
CA ILE A 255 -3.36 -1.83 -1.92
C ILE A 255 -3.70 -3.28 -2.30
N PHE A 256 -4.90 -3.76 -1.96
CA PHE A 256 -5.30 -5.12 -2.34
C PHE A 256 -5.44 -5.28 -3.86
N CYS A 257 -5.96 -4.26 -4.55
CA CYS A 257 -5.99 -4.25 -6.02
C CYS A 257 -4.59 -4.25 -6.64
N GLY A 258 -3.58 -3.69 -5.95
CA GLY A 258 -2.21 -3.66 -6.43
C GLY A 258 -1.53 -5.03 -6.52
N HIS A 259 -1.92 -6.00 -5.67
CA HIS A 259 -1.17 -7.26 -5.52
C HIS A 259 -1.99 -8.54 -5.61
N PHE A 260 -3.32 -8.49 -5.47
CA PHE A 260 -4.12 -9.71 -5.28
C PHE A 260 -5.13 -9.98 -6.39
N THR A 261 -5.03 -9.28 -7.51
CA THR A 261 -5.88 -9.50 -8.69
C THR A 261 -5.60 -10.85 -9.35
N LYS A 262 -6.48 -11.30 -10.26
CA LYS A 262 -6.41 -12.64 -10.83
C LYS A 262 -5.08 -12.96 -11.51
N ASP A 263 -4.51 -11.96 -12.17
CA ASP A 263 -3.31 -12.09 -13.00
C ASP A 263 -2.00 -11.81 -12.26
N ALA A 264 -2.08 -11.34 -11.00
CA ALA A 264 -0.91 -11.14 -10.14
C ALA A 264 -0.38 -12.50 -9.65
N GLU A 265 0.93 -12.68 -9.79
CA GLU A 265 1.65 -13.90 -9.40
C GLU A 265 2.26 -13.79 -8.00
N ILE A 266 2.42 -14.94 -7.36
CA ILE A 266 3.26 -15.09 -6.17
C ILE A 266 4.40 -16.04 -6.48
N PHE A 267 5.54 -15.83 -5.81
CA PHE A 267 6.79 -16.48 -6.19
C PHE A 267 7.38 -17.32 -5.07
N PRO A 268 8.02 -18.47 -5.38
CA PRO A 268 8.84 -19.19 -4.42
C PRO A 268 10.13 -18.44 -4.11
N LYS A 269 10.77 -18.73 -2.97
CA LYS A 269 12.08 -18.15 -2.61
C LYS A 269 13.20 -18.48 -3.61
N THR A 270 13.04 -19.54 -4.41
CA THR A 270 14.02 -19.95 -5.41
C THR A 270 14.21 -18.93 -6.52
N VAL A 271 13.25 -18.03 -6.76
CA VAL A 271 13.43 -16.93 -7.74
C VAL A 271 14.50 -15.91 -7.32
N LEU A 272 14.92 -15.92 -6.04
CA LEU A 272 15.95 -15.03 -5.51
C LEU A 272 17.37 -15.59 -5.72
N GLN A 273 17.50 -16.85 -6.16
CA GLN A 273 18.79 -17.44 -6.47
C GLN A 273 19.24 -16.90 -7.83
N ASP A 274 20.42 -16.29 -7.87
CA ASP A 274 21.01 -15.69 -9.07
C ASP A 274 20.08 -14.68 -9.79
N GLU A 275 19.24 -13.97 -9.03
CA GLU A 275 18.29 -12.98 -9.57
C GLU A 275 19.05 -11.80 -10.19
N SER A 276 19.04 -11.73 -11.53
CA SER A 276 19.55 -10.56 -12.26
C SER A 276 18.57 -9.38 -12.17
N ARG A 277 19.02 -8.17 -12.53
CA ARG A 277 18.17 -6.97 -12.57
C ARG A 277 16.92 -7.16 -13.45
N GLY A 278 17.08 -7.84 -14.58
CA GLY A 278 15.97 -8.17 -15.49
C GLY A 278 14.96 -9.13 -14.85
N HIS A 279 15.44 -10.13 -14.12
CA HIS A 279 14.58 -11.04 -13.35
C HIS A 279 13.78 -10.28 -12.28
N TRP A 280 14.44 -9.39 -11.54
CA TRP A 280 13.80 -8.56 -10.54
C TRP A 280 12.69 -7.69 -11.17
N TYR A 281 12.97 -6.97 -12.25
CA TYR A 281 11.97 -6.16 -12.95
C TYR A 281 10.79 -6.97 -13.47
N MET A 282 11.07 -8.13 -14.06
CA MET A 282 10.03 -9.03 -14.55
C MET A 282 9.14 -9.49 -13.40
N ARG A 283 9.71 -9.83 -12.24
CA ARG A 283 8.96 -10.20 -11.03
C ARG A 283 8.08 -9.06 -10.53
N GLN A 284 8.59 -7.83 -10.49
CA GLN A 284 7.84 -6.66 -10.07
C GLN A 284 6.59 -6.42 -10.94
N ILE A 285 6.73 -6.53 -12.27
CA ILE A 285 5.61 -6.43 -13.22
C ILE A 285 4.60 -7.57 -13.03
N ARG A 286 5.08 -8.81 -12.90
CA ARG A 286 4.22 -10.00 -12.77
C ARG A 286 3.49 -10.09 -11.44
N GLY A 287 4.02 -9.47 -10.38
CA GLY A 287 3.45 -9.44 -9.04
C GLY A 287 2.51 -8.27 -8.78
N SER A 288 2.39 -7.33 -9.72
CA SER A 288 1.70 -6.06 -9.51
C SER A 288 0.60 -5.80 -10.54
N SER A 289 -0.34 -4.93 -10.18
CA SER A 289 -1.52 -4.62 -10.99
C SER A 289 -1.88 -3.15 -10.93
N ASN A 290 -2.14 -2.57 -12.08
CA ASN A 290 -2.54 -1.18 -12.23
C ASN A 290 -4.07 -1.04 -12.26
N LEU A 291 -4.48 0.19 -11.96
CA LEU A 291 -5.84 0.69 -11.99
C LEU A 291 -5.92 1.88 -12.97
N ASN A 292 -6.77 1.78 -13.98
CA ASN A 292 -7.07 2.93 -14.84
C ASN A 292 -8.04 3.91 -14.16
N GLY A 293 -7.95 5.20 -14.50
CA GLY A 293 -8.79 6.22 -13.91
C GLY A 293 -8.50 7.64 -14.39
N SER A 294 -9.15 8.61 -13.75
CA SER A 294 -8.92 10.04 -13.97
C SER A 294 -7.72 10.54 -13.18
N GLU A 295 -7.26 11.77 -13.45
CA GLU A 295 -6.18 12.41 -12.67
C GLU A 295 -6.53 12.50 -11.18
N ALA A 296 -7.76 12.91 -10.86
CA ALA A 296 -8.22 12.97 -9.48
C ALA A 296 -8.18 11.58 -8.81
N PHE A 297 -8.55 10.53 -9.53
CA PHE A 297 -8.43 9.16 -9.02
C PHE A 297 -6.98 8.81 -8.73
N HIS A 298 -6.06 9.05 -9.67
CA HIS A 298 -4.64 8.75 -9.47
C HIS A 298 -4.06 9.47 -8.25
N ILE A 299 -4.35 10.76 -8.09
CA ILE A 299 -3.96 11.55 -6.90
C ILE A 299 -4.56 10.96 -5.62
N LEU A 300 -5.85 10.61 -5.60
CA LEU A 300 -6.49 10.03 -4.42
C LEU A 300 -5.93 8.64 -4.06
N THR A 301 -5.39 7.90 -5.03
CA THR A 301 -4.70 6.63 -4.78
C THR A 301 -3.24 6.80 -4.34
N GLY A 302 -2.73 8.03 -4.20
CA GLY A 302 -1.29 8.22 -3.98
C GLY A 302 -0.43 7.86 -5.19
N HIS A 303 -1.06 7.79 -6.37
CA HIS A 303 -0.56 7.14 -7.58
C HIS A 303 -0.28 5.63 -7.47
N LEU A 304 -0.70 4.94 -6.39
CA LEU A 304 -0.66 3.48 -6.30
C LEU A 304 -1.63 2.77 -7.26
N SER A 305 -2.46 3.52 -7.98
CA SER A 305 -3.09 3.05 -9.21
C SER A 305 -2.09 2.66 -10.31
N HIS A 306 -0.84 3.07 -10.20
CA HIS A 306 0.29 2.67 -11.04
C HIS A 306 1.25 1.78 -10.24
N GLN A 307 0.72 0.71 -9.66
CA GLN A 307 1.47 -0.21 -8.79
C GLN A 307 2.68 -0.84 -9.49
N ILE A 308 2.57 -1.14 -10.77
CA ILE A 308 3.69 -1.66 -11.57
C ILE A 308 4.85 -0.65 -11.56
N GLU A 309 4.59 0.62 -11.93
CA GLU A 309 5.62 1.66 -11.95
C GLU A 309 6.16 1.96 -10.55
N HIS A 310 5.28 1.93 -9.54
CA HIS A 310 5.67 2.09 -8.14
C HIS A 310 6.67 1.01 -7.70
N HIS A 311 6.44 -0.25 -8.07
CA HIS A 311 7.34 -1.36 -7.74
C HIS A 311 8.63 -1.37 -8.56
N LEU A 312 8.58 -0.90 -9.80
CA LEU A 312 9.78 -0.73 -10.63
C LEU A 312 10.66 0.41 -10.10
N PHE A 313 10.05 1.54 -9.73
CA PHE A 313 10.72 2.81 -9.43
C PHE A 313 10.13 3.50 -8.19
N PRO A 314 10.22 2.89 -6.99
CA PRO A 314 9.56 3.40 -5.78
C PRO A 314 10.09 4.76 -5.32
N ASP A 315 11.31 5.10 -5.72
CA ASP A 315 12.05 6.32 -5.39
C ASP A 315 11.81 7.49 -6.37
N ILE A 316 11.04 7.28 -7.44
CA ILE A 316 10.63 8.37 -8.34
C ILE A 316 9.34 9.03 -7.82
N PRO A 317 9.21 10.37 -7.85
CA PRO A 317 7.95 11.07 -7.56
C PRO A 317 6.74 10.44 -8.25
N ALA A 318 5.79 9.94 -7.46
CA ALA A 318 4.69 9.11 -7.94
C ALA A 318 3.79 9.81 -8.98
N ARG A 319 3.74 11.15 -8.94
CA ARG A 319 3.10 11.99 -9.97
C ARG A 319 3.62 11.73 -11.40
N ARG A 320 4.83 11.18 -11.54
CA ARG A 320 5.48 10.85 -12.81
C ARG A 320 5.07 9.48 -13.34
N TYR A 321 4.48 8.61 -12.51
CA TYR A 321 4.09 7.26 -12.94
C TYR A 321 3.14 7.29 -14.13
N ARG A 322 2.20 8.24 -14.19
CA ARG A 322 1.34 8.44 -15.36
C ARG A 322 2.09 8.68 -16.68
N GLN A 323 3.24 9.35 -16.61
CA GLN A 323 4.08 9.65 -17.77
C GLN A 323 4.93 8.43 -18.17
N ILE A 324 5.31 7.64 -17.16
CA ILE A 324 6.15 6.44 -17.29
C ILE A 324 5.33 5.23 -17.79
N ALA A 325 4.08 5.10 -17.35
CA ALA A 325 3.24 3.93 -17.56
C ALA A 325 3.15 3.48 -19.03
N PRO A 326 2.87 4.38 -20.00
CA PRO A 326 2.81 3.99 -21.41
C PRO A 326 4.15 3.49 -21.96
N LYS A 327 5.28 4.00 -21.45
CA LYS A 327 6.62 3.53 -21.85
C LYS A 327 6.87 2.13 -21.29
N VAL A 328 6.54 1.90 -20.02
CA VAL A 328 6.66 0.58 -19.38
C VAL A 328 5.76 -0.44 -20.05
N GLU A 329 4.51 -0.10 -20.36
CA GLU A 329 3.58 -0.96 -21.11
C GLU A 329 4.11 -1.33 -22.50
N ALA A 330 4.72 -0.37 -23.22
CA ALA A 330 5.35 -0.63 -24.51
C ALA A 330 6.53 -1.62 -24.39
N VAL A 331 7.37 -1.47 -23.37
CA VAL A 331 8.44 -2.43 -23.07
C VAL A 331 7.85 -3.81 -22.73
N CYS A 332 6.83 -3.88 -21.86
CA CYS A 332 6.17 -5.14 -21.53
C CYS A 332 5.63 -5.85 -22.78
N LYS A 333 4.95 -5.11 -23.67
CA LYS A 333 4.45 -5.63 -24.95
C LYS A 333 5.57 -6.16 -25.84
N LYS A 334 6.69 -5.44 -25.95
CA LYS A 334 7.85 -5.85 -26.74
C LYS A 334 8.43 -7.19 -26.28
N TYR A 335 8.49 -7.41 -24.96
CA TYR A 335 9.05 -8.64 -24.38
C TYR A 335 8.01 -9.75 -24.18
N GLY A 336 6.73 -9.51 -24.45
CA GLY A 336 5.66 -10.49 -24.26
C GLY A 336 5.30 -10.71 -22.78
N LEU A 337 5.34 -9.63 -21.99
CA LEU A 337 4.93 -9.62 -20.58
C LEU A 337 3.54 -8.98 -20.45
N ASN A 338 2.70 -9.54 -19.58
CA ASN A 338 1.37 -9.03 -19.30
C ASN A 338 1.45 -7.77 -18.44
N TYR A 339 1.13 -6.63 -19.04
CA TYR A 339 0.92 -5.39 -18.32
C TYR A 339 -0.49 -5.39 -17.71
N ASN A 340 -0.61 -5.80 -16.44
CA ASN A 340 -1.90 -6.01 -15.79
C ASN A 340 -2.57 -4.69 -15.41
N ASN A 341 -3.37 -4.12 -16.32
CA ASN A 341 -4.08 -2.85 -16.11
C ASN A 341 -5.59 -3.01 -16.37
N ALA A 342 -6.43 -2.54 -15.45
CA ALA A 342 -7.88 -2.61 -15.57
C ALA A 342 -8.59 -1.55 -14.71
N SER A 343 -9.91 -1.44 -14.84
CA SER A 343 -10.69 -0.52 -13.98
C SER A 343 -10.71 -0.99 -12.53
N PHE A 344 -10.82 -0.03 -11.61
CA PHE A 344 -10.93 -0.31 -10.17
C PHE A 344 -12.03 -1.33 -9.86
N VAL A 345 -13.21 -1.18 -10.46
CA VAL A 345 -14.35 -2.11 -10.23
C VAL A 345 -13.98 -3.54 -10.62
N LYS A 346 -13.29 -3.72 -11.75
CA LYS A 346 -12.86 -5.05 -12.21
C LYS A 346 -11.82 -5.64 -11.25
N GLN A 347 -10.76 -4.89 -10.95
CA GLN A 347 -9.67 -5.38 -10.10
C GLN A 347 -10.15 -5.67 -8.68
N PHE A 348 -10.97 -4.80 -8.11
CA PHE A 348 -11.57 -5.01 -6.79
C PHE A 348 -12.51 -6.22 -6.79
N GLY A 349 -13.33 -6.37 -7.83
CA GLY A 349 -14.18 -7.54 -8.02
C GLY A 349 -13.38 -8.86 -8.10
N GLU A 350 -12.22 -8.86 -8.75
CA GLU A 350 -11.31 -10.02 -8.77
C GLU A 350 -10.72 -10.34 -7.40
N VAL A 351 -10.31 -9.33 -6.63
CA VAL A 351 -9.83 -9.48 -5.25
C VAL A 351 -10.92 -10.10 -4.38
N VAL A 352 -12.13 -9.52 -4.39
CA VAL A 352 -13.27 -10.06 -3.64
C VAL A 352 -13.59 -11.48 -4.11
N GLY A 353 -13.62 -11.73 -5.42
CA GLY A 353 -13.81 -13.06 -5.99
C GLY A 353 -12.80 -14.08 -5.46
N ARG A 354 -11.53 -13.71 -5.32
CA ARG A 354 -10.49 -14.56 -4.70
C ARG A 354 -10.77 -14.79 -3.22
N ILE A 355 -11.21 -13.79 -2.46
CA ILE A 355 -11.59 -13.93 -1.05
C ILE A 355 -12.68 -15.00 -0.90
N PHE A 356 -13.74 -14.95 -1.71
CA PHE A 356 -14.80 -15.95 -1.65
C PHE A 356 -14.33 -17.32 -2.16
N LYS A 357 -13.66 -17.37 -3.32
CA LYS A 357 -13.19 -18.61 -3.94
C LYS A 357 -12.26 -19.40 -3.02
N TYR A 358 -11.31 -18.73 -2.36
CA TYR A 358 -10.29 -19.39 -1.55
C TYR A 358 -10.66 -19.53 -0.07
N ALA A 359 -11.84 -19.05 0.35
CA ALA A 359 -12.45 -19.39 1.63
C ALA A 359 -12.72 -20.89 1.72
N LEU A 360 -13.20 -21.50 0.63
CA LEU A 360 -13.47 -22.92 0.52
C LEU A 360 -12.19 -23.75 0.28
N PRO A 361 -12.17 -25.02 0.71
CA PRO A 361 -11.06 -25.92 0.43
C PRO A 361 -10.92 -26.07 -1.09
N PHE A 362 -9.80 -25.57 -1.62
CA PHE A 362 -9.50 -25.66 -3.04
C PHE A 362 -8.76 -26.98 -3.29
N LYS A 363 -9.40 -27.93 -3.99
CA LYS A 363 -8.69 -29.04 -4.63
C LYS A 363 -8.26 -28.55 -6.01
N LYS A 364 -6.97 -28.70 -6.32
CA LYS A 364 -6.42 -28.42 -7.65
C LYS A 364 -7.00 -29.37 -8.67
#